data_AF-A0A438JI76-F1
#
_entry.id   AF-A0A438JI76-F1
#
_cell.length_a   1.000
_cell.length_b   1.000
_cell.length_c   1.000
_cell.angle_alpha   90.00
_cell.angle_beta   90.00
_cell.angle_gamma   90.00
#
_symmetry.space_group_name_H-M   'P 1'
#
loop_
_entity.id
_entity.type
_entity.pdbx_description
1 polymer ?
#
loop_
_entity_poly.entity_id
_entity_poly.type
_entity_poly.pdbx_seq_one_letter_code
_entity_poly.pdbx_strand_id
1 'polypeptide(L)'
;MALFDHFHNVYDVAFKPRLLRTLLKDHVPDQNQPCRSPSDLSIVLSAIKTHRLLSESVTESIDQKHIDKWKTAVDSWVDRLLALVSCNMPDKCWAGTCLLGLTCQECSTDRFLASYSVWFHKLLSHIQSLIIEVEILALLEGCKQKL
;
A
#
# COMPACT_ATOMS: atom_id res chain seq x y z
N MET A 1 -19.11 6.19 10.72
CA MET A 1 -19.74 4.85 10.65
C MET A 1 -20.89 4.85 9.63
N ALA A 2 -20.65 5.25 8.38
CA ALA A 2 -21.72 5.32 7.34
C ALA A 2 -21.28 4.78 5.96
N LEU A 3 -20.00 4.44 5.77
CA LEU A 3 -19.50 3.87 4.50
C LEU A 3 -19.91 2.40 4.32
N PHE A 4 -20.30 1.72 5.39
CA PHE A 4 -20.57 0.28 5.38
C PHE A 4 -22.06 -0.07 5.12
N ASP A 5 -22.98 0.89 5.28
CA ASP A 5 -24.42 0.66 5.10
C ASP A 5 -24.84 0.57 3.63
N HIS A 6 -23.94 0.87 2.68
CA HIS A 6 -24.22 0.76 1.24
C HIS A 6 -23.87 -0.61 0.64
N PHE A 7 -23.38 -1.56 1.44
CA PHE A 7 -23.01 -2.88 0.95
C PHE A 7 -24.08 -3.91 1.31
N HIS A 8 -25.17 -3.89 0.55
CA HIS A 8 -26.18 -4.93 0.65
C HIS A 8 -25.65 -6.23 0.03
N ASN A 9 -25.65 -7.30 0.83
CA ASN A 9 -25.52 -8.73 0.51
C ASN A 9 -24.18 -9.41 0.87
N VAL A 10 -24.32 -10.47 1.68
CA VAL A 10 -23.31 -11.21 2.45
C VAL A 10 -22.44 -12.14 1.59
N TYR A 11 -22.56 -12.09 0.26
CA TYR A 11 -21.80 -12.90 -0.70
C TYR A 11 -21.46 -12.14 -2.00
N ASP A 12 -21.24 -10.83 -1.94
CA ASP A 12 -20.83 -10.09 -3.12
C ASP A 12 -19.34 -10.35 -3.41
N VAL A 13 -19.04 -11.23 -4.36
CA VAL A 13 -17.69 -11.47 -4.90
C VAL A 13 -17.05 -10.14 -5.38
N ALA A 14 -17.87 -9.14 -5.75
CA ALA A 14 -17.41 -7.82 -6.11
C ALA A 14 -17.20 -6.86 -4.92
N PHE A 15 -17.57 -7.24 -3.69
CA PHE A 15 -17.41 -6.40 -2.50
C PHE A 15 -15.94 -6.06 -2.26
N LYS A 16 -15.08 -7.07 -2.17
CA LYS A 16 -13.64 -6.87 -1.88
C LYS A 16 -12.97 -5.93 -2.88
N PRO A 17 -13.07 -6.14 -4.21
CA PRO A 17 -12.46 -5.22 -5.17
C PRO A 17 -13.06 -3.81 -5.14
N ARG A 18 -14.36 -3.66 -4.84
CA ARG A 18 -14.99 -2.34 -4.71
C ARG A 18 -14.53 -1.61 -3.46
N LEU A 19 -14.46 -2.31 -2.32
CA LEU A 19 -13.98 -1.75 -1.07
C LEU A 19 -12.51 -1.35 -1.19
N LEU A 20 -11.67 -2.18 -1.80
CA LEU A 20 -10.26 -1.86 -2.01
C LEU A 20 -10.07 -0.58 -2.87
N ARG A 21 -10.84 -0.43 -3.95
CA ARG A 21 -10.84 0.80 -4.76
C ARG A 21 -11.35 2.02 -3.99
N THR A 22 -12.34 1.83 -3.11
CA THR A 22 -12.87 2.90 -2.27
C THR A 22 -11.82 3.36 -1.25
N LEU A 23 -11.13 2.42 -0.59
CA LEU A 23 -10.01 2.74 0.30
C LEU A 23 -8.90 3.50 -0.43
N LEU A 24 -8.54 3.08 -1.65
CA LEU A 24 -7.54 3.79 -2.46
C LEU A 24 -7.93 5.23 -2.78
N LYS A 25 -9.20 5.44 -3.13
CA LYS A 25 -9.71 6.76 -3.49
C LYS A 25 -9.84 7.68 -2.28
N ASP A 26 -10.36 7.15 -1.18
CA ASP A 26 -10.86 7.96 -0.09
C ASP A 26 -9.88 8.06 1.08
N HIS A 27 -8.97 7.08 1.26
CA HIS A 27 -8.11 7.01 2.44
C HIS A 27 -6.61 6.84 2.15
N VAL A 28 -6.22 6.34 0.97
CA VAL A 28 -4.80 6.22 0.59
C VAL A 28 -4.32 7.49 -0.12
N PRO A 29 -3.24 8.14 0.35
CA PRO A 29 -2.74 9.37 -0.27
C PRO A 29 -2.36 9.17 -1.74
N ASP A 30 -2.53 10.22 -2.54
CA ASP A 30 -2.06 10.30 -3.93
C ASP A 30 -0.73 11.05 -4.02
N GLN A 31 -0.01 10.90 -5.13
CA GLN A 31 1.13 11.76 -5.45
C GLN A 31 0.74 13.25 -5.45
N ASN A 32 -0.52 13.57 -5.76
CA ASN A 32 -1.01 14.95 -5.86
C ASN A 32 -1.68 15.48 -4.60
N GLN A 33 -1.95 14.66 -3.58
CA GLN A 33 -2.68 15.08 -2.36
C GLN A 33 -1.78 14.95 -1.13
N PRO A 34 -1.83 15.88 -0.16
CA PRO A 34 -1.06 15.75 1.08
C PRO A 34 -1.46 14.47 1.83
N CYS A 35 -0.50 13.89 2.56
CA CYS A 35 -0.81 12.76 3.41
C CYS A 35 -1.80 13.21 4.49
N ARG A 36 -2.93 12.50 4.61
CA ARG A 36 -3.90 12.81 5.66
C ARG A 36 -3.41 12.29 7.00
N SER A 37 -4.21 12.49 8.05
CA SER A 37 -3.89 12.11 9.42
C SER A 37 -3.46 10.64 9.52
N PRO A 38 -2.54 10.27 10.45
CA PRO A 38 -2.17 8.87 10.68
C PRO A 38 -3.36 7.95 11.02
N SER A 39 -4.46 8.52 11.53
CA SER A 39 -5.71 7.84 11.81
C SER A 39 -6.35 7.25 10.54
N ASP A 40 -6.17 7.88 9.38
CA ASP A 40 -6.71 7.38 8.11
C ASP A 40 -6.05 6.07 7.69
N LEU A 41 -4.74 5.91 7.93
CA LEU A 41 -4.06 4.63 7.70
C LEU A 41 -4.55 3.52 8.64
N SER A 42 -5.00 3.88 9.85
CA SER A 42 -5.57 2.91 10.78
C SER A 42 -6.90 2.36 10.25
N ILE A 43 -7.72 3.20 9.60
CA ILE A 43 -8.94 2.77 8.92
C ILE A 43 -8.61 1.78 7.80
N VAL A 44 -7.64 2.13 6.96
CA VAL A 44 -7.18 1.27 5.86
C VAL A 44 -6.68 -0.08 6.37
N LEU A 45 -5.81 -0.05 7.39
CA LEU A 45 -5.27 -1.25 8.03
C LEU A 45 -6.37 -2.16 8.57
N SER A 46 -7.33 -1.57 9.30
CA SER A 46 -8.45 -2.31 9.89
C SER A 46 -9.30 -2.97 8.80
N ALA A 47 -9.66 -2.23 7.75
CA ALA A 47 -10.48 -2.75 6.66
C ALA A 47 -9.78 -3.88 5.89
N ILE A 48 -8.48 -3.74 5.62
CA ILE A 48 -7.69 -4.77 4.93
C ILE A 48 -7.65 -6.06 5.74
N LYS A 49 -7.34 -5.97 7.03
CA LYS A 49 -7.23 -7.15 7.91
C LYS A 49 -8.58 -7.79 8.16
N THR A 50 -9.59 -7.00 8.52
CA THR A 50 -10.92 -7.50 8.85
C THR A 50 -11.57 -8.24 7.68
N HIS A 51 -11.39 -7.74 6.45
CA HIS A 51 -12.03 -8.33 5.27
C HIS A 51 -11.09 -9.15 4.39
N ARG A 52 -9.82 -9.32 4.79
CA ARG A 52 -8.77 -10.01 4.01
C ARG A 52 -8.79 -9.58 2.54
N LEU A 53 -8.72 -8.26 2.31
CA LEU A 53 -8.94 -7.66 1.00
C LEU A 53 -7.85 -7.98 -0.02
N LEU A 54 -6.64 -8.27 0.46
CA LEU A 54 -5.47 -8.57 -0.37
C LEU A 54 -5.24 -10.08 -0.54
N SER A 55 -5.91 -10.89 0.27
CA SER A 55 -5.81 -12.35 0.20
C SER A 55 -6.70 -12.85 -0.93
N GLU A 56 -6.13 -12.96 -2.13
CA GLU A 56 -6.76 -13.49 -3.36
C GLU A 56 -7.04 -15.00 -3.26
N SER A 57 -7.77 -15.43 -2.23
CA SER A 57 -8.21 -16.81 -2.07
C SER A 57 -9.38 -17.07 -3.04
N VAL A 58 -9.10 -17.73 -4.16
CA VAL A 58 -10.12 -18.17 -5.11
C VAL A 58 -10.79 -19.42 -4.54
N THR A 59 -12.10 -19.37 -4.35
CA THR A 59 -12.91 -20.58 -4.14
C THR A 59 -13.35 -21.09 -5.52
N GLU A 60 -13.37 -22.41 -5.72
CA GLU A 60 -13.58 -23.09 -7.01
C GLU A 60 -14.89 -22.72 -7.75
N SER A 61 -15.81 -21.99 -7.10
CA SER A 61 -17.10 -21.57 -7.63
C SER A 61 -17.17 -20.12 -8.15
N ILE A 62 -16.05 -19.38 -8.16
CA ILE A 62 -16.05 -17.96 -8.55
C ILE A 62 -15.81 -17.81 -10.07
N ASP A 63 -16.68 -17.04 -10.75
CA ASP A 63 -16.53 -16.67 -12.15
C ASP A 63 -15.21 -15.91 -12.41
N GLN A 64 -14.47 -16.33 -13.44
CA GLN A 64 -13.15 -15.81 -13.82
C GLN A 64 -13.12 -14.28 -13.94
N LYS A 65 -14.19 -13.67 -14.45
CA LYS A 65 -14.31 -12.21 -14.59
C LYS A 65 -14.21 -11.49 -13.24
N HIS A 66 -14.66 -12.11 -12.16
CA HIS A 66 -14.59 -11.53 -10.82
C HIS A 66 -13.20 -11.67 -10.22
N ILE A 67 -12.53 -12.79 -10.47
CA ILE A 67 -11.13 -13.01 -10.11
C ILE A 67 -10.26 -11.93 -10.77
N ASP A 68 -10.45 -11.70 -12.07
CA ASP A 68 -9.69 -10.70 -12.82
C ASP A 68 -9.93 -9.29 -12.26
N LYS A 69 -11.19 -8.93 -11.97
CA LYS A 69 -11.52 -7.64 -11.33
C LYS A 69 -10.87 -7.46 -9.97
N TRP A 70 -10.69 -8.54 -9.22
CA TRP A 70 -9.99 -8.53 -7.94
C TRP A 70 -8.49 -8.36 -8.13
N LYS A 71 -7.87 -9.17 -8.99
CA LYS A 71 -6.47 -9.02 -9.39
C LYS A 71 -6.16 -7.58 -9.80
N THR A 72 -6.95 -7.01 -10.71
CA THR A 72 -6.78 -5.61 -11.14
C THR A 72 -6.93 -4.60 -10.00
N ALA A 73 -7.81 -4.85 -9.02
CA ALA A 73 -7.94 -3.98 -7.85
C ALA A 73 -6.70 -4.05 -6.96
N VAL A 74 -6.13 -5.25 -6.77
CA VAL A 74 -4.88 -5.45 -6.02
C VAL A 74 -3.68 -4.88 -6.80
N ASP A 75 -3.65 -5.01 -8.12
CA ASP A 75 -2.62 -4.39 -8.97
C ASP A 75 -2.65 -2.86 -8.80
N SER A 76 -3.83 -2.26 -8.92
CA SER A 76 -4.02 -0.81 -8.71
C SER A 76 -3.59 -0.37 -7.30
N TRP A 77 -3.84 -1.22 -6.30
CA TRP A 77 -3.39 -1.01 -4.94
C TRP A 77 -1.87 -0.98 -4.86
N VAL A 78 -1.20 -2.01 -5.38
CA VAL A 78 0.26 -2.14 -5.38
C VAL A 78 0.91 -1.00 -6.15
N ASP A 79 0.40 -0.66 -7.34
CA ASP A 79 0.94 0.43 -8.17
C ASP A 79 0.91 1.77 -7.43
N ARG A 80 -0.20 2.06 -6.74
CA ARG A 80 -0.32 3.24 -5.89
C ARG A 80 0.72 3.24 -4.76
N LEU A 81 0.94 2.11 -4.10
CA LEU A 81 1.93 2.01 -3.03
C LEU A 81 3.36 2.19 -3.55
N LEU A 82 3.70 1.58 -4.68
CA LEU A 82 5.01 1.73 -5.30
C LEU A 82 5.25 3.18 -5.75
N ALA A 83 4.20 3.89 -6.17
CA ALA A 83 4.26 5.31 -6.49
C ALA A 83 4.46 6.20 -5.25
N LEU A 84 3.90 5.81 -4.10
CA LEU A 84 4.08 6.50 -2.82
C LEU A 84 5.46 6.27 -2.23
N VAL A 85 5.95 5.03 -2.25
CA VAL A 85 7.30 4.64 -1.84
C VAL A 85 8.35 5.43 -2.63
N SER A 86 8.09 5.69 -3.91
CA SER A 86 8.93 6.53 -4.78
C SER A 86 8.73 8.04 -4.65
N CYS A 87 7.91 8.50 -3.72
CA CYS A 87 7.67 9.93 -3.54
C CYS A 87 8.72 10.57 -2.63
N ASN A 88 9.26 11.72 -3.02
CA ASN A 88 10.23 12.48 -2.22
C ASN A 88 9.62 13.14 -0.96
N MET A 89 8.30 13.02 -0.77
CA MET A 89 7.63 13.53 0.43
C MET A 89 7.69 12.48 1.55
N PRO A 90 8.36 12.77 2.69
CA PRO A 90 8.59 11.77 3.75
C PRO A 90 7.30 11.11 4.25
N ASP A 91 6.24 11.88 4.46
CA ASP A 91 4.96 11.35 4.95
C ASP A 91 4.33 10.34 3.98
N LYS A 92 4.47 10.59 2.67
CA LYS A 92 3.93 9.71 1.62
C LYS A 92 4.78 8.46 1.45
N CYS A 93 6.10 8.62 1.46
CA CYS A 93 7.02 7.49 1.41
C CYS A 93 6.82 6.56 2.62
N TRP A 94 6.65 7.13 3.81
CA TRP A 94 6.33 6.40 5.03
C TRP A 94 5.00 5.64 4.90
N ALA A 95 3.92 6.31 4.48
CA ALA A 95 2.62 5.67 4.28
C ALA A 95 2.68 4.53 3.26
N GLY A 96 3.35 4.76 2.11
CA GLY A 96 3.56 3.74 1.09
C GLY A 96 4.34 2.54 1.61
N THR A 97 5.41 2.78 2.36
CA THR A 97 6.24 1.72 2.97
C THR A 97 5.47 0.89 3.98
N CYS A 98 4.71 1.53 4.88
CA CYS A 98 3.88 0.83 5.86
C CYS A 98 2.81 -0.05 5.20
N LEU A 99 2.11 0.49 4.19
CA LEU A 99 1.08 -0.25 3.47
C LEU A 99 1.67 -1.37 2.59
N LEU A 100 2.90 -1.21 2.10
CA LEU A 100 3.58 -2.27 1.35
C LEU A 100 3.96 -3.42 2.28
N GLY A 101 4.43 -3.13 3.50
CA GLY A 101 4.63 -4.14 4.54
C GLY A 101 3.35 -4.89 4.91
N LEU A 102 2.23 -4.17 5.06
CA LEU A 102 0.91 -4.79 5.24
C LEU A 102 0.52 -5.66 4.05
N THR A 103 0.83 -5.22 2.83
CA THR A 103 0.54 -5.98 1.60
C THR A 103 1.30 -7.30 1.60
N CYS A 104 2.58 -7.31 1.97
CA CYS A 104 3.36 -8.55 2.12
C CYS A 104 2.73 -9.53 3.12
N GLN A 105 2.15 -9.02 4.20
CA GLN A 105 1.53 -9.86 5.24
C GLN A 105 0.18 -10.44 4.80
N GLU A 106 -0.62 -9.69 4.04
CA GLU A 106 -2.02 -10.03 3.78
C GLU A 106 -2.28 -10.56 2.36
N CYS A 107 -1.32 -10.42 1.43
CA CYS A 107 -1.47 -10.93 0.06
C CYS A 107 -1.36 -12.46 -0.02
N SER A 108 -1.78 -13.00 -1.16
CA SER A 108 -1.60 -14.43 -1.45
C SER A 108 -0.12 -14.79 -1.59
N THR A 109 0.24 -16.03 -1.27
CA THR A 109 1.61 -16.54 -1.44
C THR A 109 2.08 -16.40 -2.89
N ASP A 110 1.22 -16.71 -3.86
CA ASP A 110 1.53 -16.59 -5.28
C ASP A 110 1.88 -15.15 -5.67
N ARG A 111 1.08 -14.17 -5.20
CA ARG A 111 1.34 -12.76 -5.49
C ARG A 111 2.61 -12.26 -4.82
N PHE A 112 2.83 -12.66 -3.57
CA PHE A 112 4.05 -12.33 -2.85
C PHE A 112 5.26 -12.84 -3.62
N LEU A 113 5.31 -14.12 -3.99
CA LEU A 113 6.44 -14.70 -4.71
C LEU A 113 6.67 -14.04 -6.07
N ALA A 114 5.60 -13.71 -6.80
CA ALA A 114 5.70 -13.07 -8.11
C ALA A 114 6.23 -11.62 -8.04
N SER A 115 5.93 -10.90 -6.96
CA SER A 115 6.12 -9.44 -6.90
C SER A 115 7.18 -9.00 -5.88
N TYR A 116 7.61 -9.89 -4.98
CA TYR A 116 8.49 -9.57 -3.87
C TYR A 116 9.81 -8.95 -4.32
N SER A 117 10.44 -9.48 -5.37
CA SER A 117 11.72 -8.97 -5.86
C SER A 117 11.62 -7.49 -6.29
N VAL A 118 10.55 -7.14 -7.00
CA VAL A 118 10.27 -5.77 -7.45
C VAL A 118 10.02 -4.85 -6.25
N TRP A 119 9.20 -5.31 -5.30
CA TRP A 119 8.87 -4.54 -4.10
C TRP A 119 10.11 -4.29 -3.25
N PHE A 120 10.91 -5.34 -3.03
CA PHE A 120 12.14 -5.29 -2.25
C PHE A 120 13.18 -4.37 -2.89
N HIS A 121 13.42 -4.48 -4.19
CA HIS A 121 14.36 -3.59 -4.88
C HIS A 121 13.96 -2.13 -4.77
N LYS A 122 12.66 -1.84 -4.88
CA LYS A 122 12.15 -0.47 -4.75
C LYS A 122 12.34 0.07 -3.33
N LEU A 123 12.04 -0.74 -2.32
CA LEU A 123 12.30 -0.38 -0.91
C LEU A 123 13.80 -0.16 -0.66
N LEU A 124 14.64 -1.08 -1.14
CA LEU A 124 16.08 -1.02 -0.93
C LEU A 124 16.69 0.26 -1.53
N SER A 125 16.28 0.66 -2.74
CA SER A 125 16.79 1.91 -3.34
C SER A 125 16.48 3.15 -2.50
N HIS A 126 15.33 3.17 -1.82
CA HIS A 126 14.97 4.30 -0.95
C HIS A 126 15.72 4.29 0.37
N ILE A 127 15.87 3.12 0.99
CA ILE A 127 16.66 2.98 2.22
C ILE A 127 18.11 3.40 1.96
N GLN A 128 18.69 2.97 0.85
CA GLN A 128 20.05 3.37 0.46
C GLN A 128 20.17 4.87 0.23
N SER A 129 19.20 5.48 -0.44
CA SER A 129 19.18 6.94 -0.64
C SER A 129 19.13 7.71 0.68
N LEU A 130 18.30 7.27 1.62
CA LEU A 130 18.18 7.89 2.94
C LEU A 130 19.48 7.77 3.75
N ILE A 131 20.14 6.62 3.70
CA ILE A 131 21.41 6.39 4.40
C ILE A 131 22.49 7.34 3.86
N ILE A 132 22.58 7.49 2.53
CA ILE A 132 23.57 8.39 1.90
C ILE A 132 23.30 9.85 2.26
N GLU A 133 22.04 10.31 2.27
CA GLU A 133 21.71 11.67 2.67
C GLU A 133 22.12 11.98 4.12
N VAL A 134 21.88 11.04 5.04
CA VAL A 134 22.28 11.18 6.45
C VAL A 134 23.79 11.24 6.61
N GLU A 135 24.55 10.40 5.89
CA GLU A 135 26.01 10.44 5.90
C GLU A 135 26.55 11.77 5.36
N ILE A 136 25.99 12.29 4.28
CA ILE A 136 26.39 13.59 3.71
C ILE A 136 26.10 14.73 4.71
N LEU A 137 24.93 14.74 5.34
CA LEU A 137 24.57 15.75 6.35
C LEU A 137 25.51 15.69 7.56
N ALA A 138 25.83 14.48 8.05
CA ALA A 138 26.78 14.28 9.15
C ALA A 138 28.20 14.77 8.79
N LEU A 139 28.65 14.53 7.55
CA LEU A 139 29.93 15.05 7.06
C LEU A 139 29.94 16.58 6.94
N LEU A 140 28.84 17.18 6.45
CA LEU A 140 28.69 18.64 6.36
C LEU A 140 28.65 19.30 7.74
N GLU A 141 27.95 18.72 8.72
CA GLU A 141 27.94 19.20 10.11
C GLU A 141 29.33 19.07 10.77
N GLY A 142 30.00 17.94 10.55
CA GLY A 142 31.37 17.71 11.03
C GLY A 142 32.40 18.69 10.43
N CYS A 143 32.20 19.12 9.18
CA CYS A 143 33.01 20.19 8.56
C CYS A 143 32.71 21.57 9.16
N LYS A 144 31.46 21.84 9.55
CA LYS A 144 31.05 23.13 10.14
C LYS A 144 31.58 23.34 11.56
N GLN A 145 31.85 22.26 12.29
CA GLN A 145 32.43 22.31 13.65
C GLN A 145 33.96 22.46 13.66
N LYS A 146 34.62 22.37 12.49
CA LYS A 146 36.08 22.53 12.33
C LYS A 146 36.52 23.88 11.75
N LEU A 147 35.57 24.77 11.42
CA LEU A 147 35.81 26.18 11.09
C LEU A 147 35.40 27.07 12.27
#